data_AF-A0A3B9WAE1-F1
#
_entry.id   AF-A0A3B9WAE1-F1
#
_cell.length_a   1.000
_cell.length_b   1.000
_cell.length_c   1.000
_cell.angle_alpha   90.00
_cell.angle_beta   90.00
_cell.angle_gamma   90.00
#
_symmetry.space_group_name_H-M   'P 1'
#
loop_
_entity.id
_entity.type
_entity.pdbx_description
1 polymer ?
#
loop_
_entity_poly.entity_id
_entity_poly.type
_entity_poly.pdbx_seq_one_letter_code
_entity_poly.pdbx_strand_id
1 'polypeptide(L)'
;MTVTNPAALPAATILGYPRIGPDRELKRALEAHWKDPARHPASTVVDTLGALRERTTLRLRELGLGAEHAIPSEGFAVDHVLDTALVRVSPEAYNAVIGSYKTWYFALGEAGLVAAIIFHALNGLRIILVDFWKGGTQHHKTLLWIVLGLWVVLTLGFAIRHFSLALGGH
;
A
#
# COMPACT_ATOMS: atom_id res chain seq x y z
N MET A 1 -23.01 -25.65 -29.38
CA MET A 1 -23.03 -24.62 -28.33
C MET A 1 -22.95 -23.27 -29.02
N THR A 2 -24.01 -22.46 -28.93
CA THR A 2 -24.08 -21.14 -29.57
C THR A 2 -23.32 -20.16 -28.70
N VAL A 3 -22.17 -19.64 -29.15
CA VAL A 3 -21.45 -18.59 -28.44
C VAL A 3 -22.27 -17.31 -28.60
N THR A 4 -22.99 -16.89 -27.55
CA THR A 4 -23.64 -15.59 -27.52
C THR A 4 -22.57 -14.51 -27.53
N ASN A 5 -22.52 -13.72 -28.60
CA ASN A 5 -21.65 -12.56 -28.66
C ASN A 5 -22.07 -11.60 -27.53
N PRO A 6 -21.17 -11.21 -26.59
CA PRO A 6 -21.56 -10.25 -25.56
C PRO A 6 -22.04 -8.96 -26.22
N ALA A 7 -23.12 -8.39 -25.71
CA ALA A 7 -23.57 -7.08 -26.15
C ALA A 7 -22.42 -6.07 -26.03
N ALA A 8 -22.21 -5.26 -27.07
CA ALA A 8 -21.17 -4.24 -27.06
C ALA A 8 -21.36 -3.28 -25.88
N LEU A 9 -20.26 -2.90 -25.25
CA LEU A 9 -20.22 -1.85 -24.25
C LEU A 9 -20.66 -0.52 -24.87
N PRO A 10 -21.37 0.33 -24.12
CA PRO A 10 -21.65 1.69 -24.56
C PRO A 10 -20.35 2.50 -24.66
N ALA A 11 -20.41 3.64 -25.37
CA ALA A 11 -19.32 4.60 -25.38
C ALA A 11 -19.00 5.05 -23.95
N ALA A 12 -17.76 4.84 -23.52
CA ALA A 12 -17.30 5.13 -22.17
C ALA A 12 -15.79 5.31 -22.12
N THR A 13 -15.31 5.93 -21.04
CA THR A 13 -13.89 6.06 -20.72
C THR A 13 -13.59 5.29 -19.45
N ILE A 14 -12.67 4.33 -19.53
CA ILE A 14 -12.18 3.60 -18.36
C ILE A 14 -10.99 4.36 -17.78
N LEU A 15 -11.11 4.81 -16.52
CA LEU A 15 -10.05 5.57 -15.84
C LEU A 15 -8.88 4.70 -15.36
N GLY A 16 -9.10 3.40 -15.19
CA GLY A 16 -8.08 2.46 -14.75
C GLY A 16 -8.54 1.02 -14.90
N TYR A 17 -7.60 0.09 -15.06
CA TYR A 17 -7.89 -1.32 -15.26
C TYR A 17 -6.96 -2.21 -14.41
N PRO A 18 -7.45 -3.35 -13.86
CA PRO A 18 -6.59 -4.26 -13.09
C PRO A 18 -5.41 -4.79 -13.92
N ARG A 19 -4.19 -4.52 -13.44
CA ARG A 19 -2.92 -4.89 -14.10
C ARG A 19 -2.35 -6.26 -13.74
N ILE A 20 -2.92 -6.93 -12.73
CA ILE A 20 -2.36 -8.18 -12.18
C ILE A 20 -2.50 -9.37 -13.14
N GLY A 21 -3.48 -9.30 -14.05
CA GLY A 21 -3.87 -10.40 -14.93
C GLY A 21 -4.83 -11.40 -14.24
N PRO A 22 -5.66 -12.13 -15.00
CA PRO A 22 -6.64 -13.08 -14.47
C PRO A 22 -6.02 -14.21 -13.63
N ASP A 23 -4.82 -14.65 -14.00
CA ASP A 23 -4.10 -15.76 -13.34
C ASP A 23 -2.97 -15.27 -12.44
N ARG A 24 -2.96 -13.96 -12.16
CA ARG A 24 -1.95 -13.23 -11.38
C ARG A 24 -0.56 -13.29 -12.02
N GLU A 25 -0.50 -13.26 -13.35
CA GLU A 25 0.73 -13.38 -14.13
C GLU A 25 1.78 -12.35 -13.71
N LEU A 26 1.38 -11.07 -13.56
CA LEU A 26 2.30 -10.00 -13.14
C LEU A 26 2.88 -10.26 -11.74
N LYS A 27 2.05 -10.74 -10.82
CA LYS A 27 2.49 -11.08 -9.46
C LYS A 27 3.52 -12.21 -9.50
N ARG A 28 3.28 -13.27 -10.26
CA ARG A 28 4.19 -14.42 -10.37
C ARG A 28 5.52 -14.00 -10.98
N ALA A 29 5.49 -13.16 -12.02
CA ALA A 29 6.70 -12.62 -12.64
C ALA A 29 7.51 -11.77 -11.65
N LEU A 30 6.85 -10.89 -10.88
CA LEU A 30 7.47 -10.08 -9.83
C LEU A 30 8.11 -10.96 -8.74
N GLU A 31 7.39 -11.96 -8.23
CA GLU A 31 7.92 -12.86 -7.20
C GLU A 31 9.08 -13.71 -7.69
N ALA A 32 9.02 -14.19 -8.93
CA ALA A 32 10.12 -14.94 -9.54
C ALA A 32 11.37 -14.06 -9.68
N HIS A 33 11.20 -12.81 -10.14
CA HIS A 33 12.27 -11.83 -10.22
C HIS A 33 12.87 -11.52 -8.85
N TRP A 34 12.05 -11.24 -7.84
CA TRP A 34 12.54 -10.96 -6.48
C TRP A 34 13.25 -12.16 -5.84
N LYS A 35 12.84 -13.39 -6.17
CA LYS A 35 13.44 -14.61 -5.64
C LYS A 35 14.80 -14.90 -6.27
N ASP A 36 14.94 -14.76 -7.59
CA ASP A 36 16.17 -15.08 -8.32
C ASP A 36 16.32 -14.17 -9.56
N PRO A 37 16.87 -12.95 -9.39
CA PRO A 37 17.00 -12.00 -10.49
C PRO A 37 17.90 -12.48 -11.64
N ALA A 38 18.85 -13.39 -11.35
CA ALA A 38 19.76 -13.93 -12.35
C ALA A 38 19.04 -14.88 -13.31
N ARG A 39 18.11 -15.71 -12.79
CA ARG A 39 17.27 -16.58 -13.62
C ARG A 39 16.03 -15.89 -14.17
N HIS A 40 15.53 -14.88 -13.47
CA HIS A 40 14.33 -14.12 -13.84
C HIS A 40 14.68 -12.63 -13.91
N PRO A 41 15.25 -12.16 -15.01
CA PRO A 41 15.63 -10.75 -15.16
C PRO A 41 14.40 -9.83 -15.12
N ALA A 42 14.63 -8.55 -14.85
CA ALA A 42 13.56 -7.55 -14.79
C ALA A 42 12.78 -7.44 -16.11
N SER A 43 13.41 -7.76 -17.26
CA SER A 43 12.75 -7.84 -18.56
C SER A 43 11.55 -8.79 -18.54
N THR A 44 11.63 -9.92 -17.83
CA THR A 44 10.51 -10.87 -17.72
C THR A 44 9.26 -10.22 -17.10
N VAL A 45 9.43 -9.31 -16.14
CA VAL A 45 8.32 -8.54 -15.54
C VAL A 45 7.76 -7.54 -16.55
N VAL A 46 8.63 -6.82 -17.26
CA VAL A 46 8.26 -5.83 -18.28
C VAL A 46 7.52 -6.49 -19.46
N ASP A 47 8.01 -7.63 -19.94
CA ASP A 47 7.41 -8.40 -21.02
C ASP A 47 6.02 -8.92 -20.62
N THR A 48 5.91 -9.44 -19.39
CA THR A 48 4.61 -9.88 -18.83
C THR A 48 3.64 -8.71 -18.78
N LEU A 49 4.06 -7.55 -18.27
CA LEU A 49 3.22 -6.36 -18.21
C LEU A 49 2.80 -5.89 -19.62
N GLY A 50 3.71 -5.92 -20.60
CA GLY A 50 3.43 -5.59 -22.00
C GLY A 50 2.34 -6.49 -22.60
N ALA A 51 2.49 -7.81 -22.44
CA ALA A 51 1.51 -8.79 -22.93
C ALA A 51 0.13 -8.61 -22.27
N LEU A 52 0.08 -8.33 -20.96
CA LEU A 52 -1.16 -8.05 -20.24
C LEU A 52 -1.87 -6.79 -20.75
N ARG A 53 -1.12 -5.73 -21.05
CA ARG A 53 -1.64 -4.47 -21.59
C ARG A 53 -2.19 -4.64 -23.00
N GLU A 54 -1.47 -5.34 -23.85
CA GLU A 54 -1.91 -5.63 -25.22
C GLU A 54 -3.21 -6.43 -25.20
N ARG A 55 -3.25 -7.54 -24.46
CA ARG A 55 -4.44 -8.39 -24.32
C ARG A 55 -5.65 -7.61 -23.81
N THR A 56 -5.44 -6.76 -22.80
CA THR A 56 -6.50 -5.92 -22.23
C THR A 56 -7.02 -4.91 -23.25
N THR A 57 -6.11 -4.23 -23.96
CA THR A 57 -6.46 -3.23 -24.97
C THR A 57 -7.28 -3.85 -26.10
N LEU A 58 -6.82 -4.98 -26.65
CA LEU A 58 -7.53 -5.71 -27.69
C LEU A 58 -8.92 -6.15 -27.21
N ARG A 59 -8.99 -6.73 -26.00
CA ARG A 59 -10.26 -7.18 -25.42
C ARG A 59 -11.27 -6.05 -25.24
N LEU A 60 -10.84 -4.90 -24.74
CA LEU A 60 -11.72 -3.75 -24.54
C LEU A 60 -12.18 -3.13 -25.86
N ARG A 61 -11.31 -3.12 -26.89
CA ARG A 61 -11.70 -2.72 -28.25
C ARG A 61 -12.74 -3.64 -28.86
N GLU A 62 -12.54 -4.96 -28.74
CA GLU A 62 -13.52 -5.97 -29.21
C GLU A 62 -14.88 -5.80 -28.53
N LEU A 63 -14.89 -5.38 -27.26
CA LEU A 63 -16.11 -5.10 -26.51
C LEU A 63 -16.76 -3.75 -26.88
N GLY A 64 -16.22 -2.97 -27.82
CA GLY A 64 -16.84 -1.74 -28.33
C GLY A 64 -16.19 -0.43 -27.86
N LEU A 65 -15.13 -0.47 -27.05
CA LEU A 65 -14.41 0.73 -26.61
C LEU A 65 -13.36 1.16 -27.64
N GLY A 66 -13.83 1.74 -28.75
CA GLY A 66 -12.98 2.11 -29.89
C GLY A 66 -12.40 3.52 -29.89
N ALA A 67 -12.87 4.43 -29.01
CA ALA A 67 -12.37 5.81 -28.99
C ALA A 67 -10.94 5.89 -28.44
N GLU A 68 -10.13 6.83 -28.94
CA GLU A 68 -8.71 6.98 -28.54
C GLU A 68 -8.51 7.15 -27.03
N HIS A 69 -9.47 7.78 -26.36
CA HIS A 69 -9.46 8.04 -24.93
C HIS A 69 -10.20 6.98 -24.10
N ALA A 70 -10.82 5.97 -24.74
CA ALA A 70 -11.70 5.04 -24.04
C ALA A 70 -10.94 4.02 -23.18
N ILE A 71 -9.71 3.68 -23.57
CA ILE A 71 -8.91 2.62 -22.97
C ILE A 71 -7.66 3.25 -22.32
N PRO A 72 -7.39 2.95 -21.03
CA PRO A 72 -6.22 3.49 -20.35
C PRO A 72 -4.95 2.87 -20.94
N SER A 73 -4.00 3.73 -21.31
CA SER A 73 -2.69 3.31 -21.82
C SER A 73 -1.73 2.91 -20.72
N GLU A 74 -1.87 3.47 -19.51
CA GLU A 74 -0.87 3.34 -18.44
C GLU A 74 -0.69 1.91 -17.93
N GLY A 75 0.54 1.55 -17.58
CA GLY A 75 0.88 0.24 -17.02
C GLY A 75 1.99 0.36 -15.98
N PHE A 76 1.68 -0.05 -14.76
CA PHE A 76 2.58 0.04 -13.61
C PHE A 76 3.06 -1.36 -13.22
N ALA A 77 4.34 -1.54 -12.91
CA ALA A 77 4.92 -2.81 -12.49
C ALA A 77 4.67 -3.05 -10.99
N VAL A 78 5.01 -2.10 -10.11
CA VAL A 78 4.90 -2.29 -8.65
C VAL A 78 3.81 -1.43 -8.06
N ASP A 79 3.88 -0.11 -8.21
CA ASP A 79 2.82 0.83 -7.86
C ASP A 79 2.99 2.10 -8.70
N HIS A 80 1.88 2.72 -9.09
CA HIS A 80 1.90 3.87 -9.98
C HIS A 80 2.58 5.12 -9.41
N VAL A 81 2.51 5.34 -8.10
CA VAL A 81 3.19 6.48 -7.46
C VAL A 81 4.70 6.21 -7.43
N LEU A 82 5.11 5.00 -7.04
CA LEU A 82 6.52 4.62 -7.03
C LEU A 82 7.11 4.62 -8.45
N ASP A 83 6.46 3.98 -9.41
CA ASP A 83 6.90 3.87 -10.79
C ASP A 83 7.06 5.26 -11.44
N THR A 84 6.14 6.18 -11.15
CA THR A 84 6.23 7.58 -11.61
C THR A 84 7.30 8.37 -10.85
N ALA A 85 7.45 8.13 -9.54
CA ALA A 85 8.48 8.77 -8.72
C ALA A 85 9.88 8.40 -9.20
N LEU A 86 10.12 7.14 -9.57
CA LEU A 86 11.42 6.67 -10.08
C LEU A 86 11.91 7.46 -11.31
N VAL A 87 11.00 7.98 -12.14
CA VAL A 87 11.35 8.87 -13.27
C VAL A 87 11.92 10.21 -12.81
N ARG A 88 11.57 10.66 -11.60
CA ARG A 88 11.94 11.98 -11.05
C ARG A 88 12.98 11.92 -9.93
N VAL A 89 13.41 10.74 -9.49
CA VAL A 89 13.82 10.60 -8.09
C VAL A 89 15.19 11.11 -7.71
N SER A 90 16.19 11.26 -8.61
CA SER A 90 17.60 11.66 -8.37
C SER A 90 18.13 11.50 -6.92
N PRO A 91 19.28 10.83 -6.65
CA PRO A 91 19.79 10.66 -5.28
C PRO A 91 19.75 11.92 -4.40
N GLU A 92 19.96 13.09 -5.00
CA GLU A 92 19.88 14.42 -4.41
C GLU A 92 18.45 14.83 -4.03
N ALA A 93 17.45 14.61 -4.89
CA ALA A 93 16.04 14.90 -4.58
C ALA A 93 15.48 13.95 -3.50
N TYR A 94 15.87 12.68 -3.51
CA TYR A 94 15.57 11.76 -2.42
C TYR A 94 16.18 12.24 -1.10
N ASN A 95 17.46 12.61 -1.10
CA ASN A 95 18.13 13.11 0.10
C ASN A 95 17.53 14.43 0.60
N ALA A 96 17.08 15.32 -0.30
CA ALA A 96 16.41 16.56 0.07
C ALA A 96 15.05 16.30 0.74
N VAL A 97 14.25 15.39 0.18
CA VAL A 97 12.95 15.02 0.74
C VAL A 97 13.11 14.29 2.08
N ILE A 98 13.99 13.28 2.15
CA ILE A 98 14.27 12.59 3.42
C ILE A 98 14.85 13.54 4.47
N GLY A 99 15.68 14.50 4.06
CA GLY A 99 16.18 15.56 4.93
C GLY A 99 15.08 16.41 5.56
N SER A 100 13.96 16.64 4.84
CA SER A 100 12.83 17.41 5.37
C SER A 100 12.11 16.74 6.56
N TYR A 101 12.14 15.39 6.62
CA TYR A 101 11.54 14.62 7.71
C TYR A 101 12.47 14.43 8.91
N LYS A 102 13.78 14.62 8.74
CA LYS A 102 14.79 14.50 9.82
C LYS A 102 14.88 15.77 10.68
N THR A 103 13.75 16.33 11.06
CA THR A 103 13.69 17.52 11.93
C THR A 103 13.07 17.16 13.27
N TRP A 104 13.46 17.87 14.33
CA TRP A 104 13.02 17.56 15.69
C TRP A 104 11.49 17.64 15.86
N TYR A 105 10.81 18.49 15.08
CA TYR A 105 9.35 18.63 15.14
C TYR A 105 8.62 17.52 14.35
N PHE A 106 9.21 17.02 13.25
CA PHE A 106 8.67 15.82 12.59
C PHE A 106 8.82 14.58 13.49
N ALA A 107 9.95 14.41 14.15
CA ALA A 107 10.13 13.33 15.14
C ALA A 107 9.11 13.42 16.29
N LEU A 108 8.78 14.64 16.74
CA LEU A 108 7.71 14.84 17.72
C LEU A 108 6.33 14.45 17.15
N GLY A 109 6.04 14.84 15.90
CA GLY A 109 4.80 14.49 15.22
C GLY A 109 4.64 12.98 15.00
N GLU A 110 5.71 12.30 14.58
CA GLU A 110 5.76 10.85 14.43
C GLU A 110 5.56 10.14 15.78
N ALA A 111 6.21 10.60 16.84
CA ALA A 111 5.99 10.07 18.19
C ALA A 111 4.55 10.26 18.66
N GLY A 112 3.95 11.42 18.42
CA GLY A 112 2.54 11.69 18.72
C GLY A 112 1.59 10.80 17.92
N LEU A 113 1.85 10.60 16.63
CA LEU A 113 1.07 9.74 15.76
C LEU A 113 1.13 8.28 16.23
N VAL A 114 2.32 7.77 16.54
CA VAL A 114 2.51 6.40 17.06
C VAL A 114 1.80 6.23 18.40
N ALA A 115 1.90 7.21 19.30
CA ALA A 115 1.16 7.20 20.56
C ALA A 115 -0.36 7.10 20.34
N ALA A 116 -0.90 7.87 19.39
CA ALA A 116 -2.33 7.83 19.06
C ALA A 116 -2.76 6.46 18.49
N ILE A 117 -1.96 5.87 17.59
CA ILE A 117 -2.24 4.56 16.99
C ILE A 117 -2.19 3.45 18.05
N ILE A 118 -1.20 3.44 18.94
CA ILE A 118 -1.09 2.44 20.01
C ILE A 118 -2.29 2.57 20.96
N PHE A 119 -2.67 3.79 21.35
CA PHE A 119 -3.86 4.01 22.18
C PHE A 119 -5.13 3.50 21.48
N HIS A 120 -5.31 3.85 20.21
CA HIS A 120 -6.46 3.42 19.41
C HIS A 120 -6.58 1.89 19.35
N ALA A 121 -5.47 1.20 19.05
CA ALA A 121 -5.43 -0.26 18.99
C ALA A 121 -5.75 -0.91 20.34
N LEU A 122 -5.12 -0.47 21.43
CA LEU A 122 -5.35 -1.01 22.77
C LEU A 122 -6.76 -0.71 23.28
N ASN A 123 -7.29 0.49 23.02
CA ASN A 123 -8.64 0.86 23.41
C ASN A 123 -9.70 0.08 22.60
N GLY A 124 -9.44 -0.19 21.32
CA GLY A 124 -10.28 -1.08 20.50
C GLY A 124 -10.36 -2.48 21.10
N LEU A 125 -9.22 -3.06 21.49
CA LEU A 125 -9.18 -4.36 22.18
C LEU A 125 -9.96 -4.36 23.49
N ARG A 126 -9.88 -3.27 24.28
CA ARG A 126 -10.69 -3.10 25.49
C ARG A 126 -12.19 -3.13 25.19
N ILE A 127 -12.65 -2.45 24.15
CA ILE A 127 -14.07 -2.42 23.79
C ILE A 127 -14.54 -3.84 23.43
N ILE A 128 -13.78 -4.53 22.58
CA ILE A 128 -14.06 -5.94 22.23
C ILE A 128 -14.15 -6.81 23.49
N LEU A 129 -13.20 -6.69 24.43
CA LEU A 129 -13.25 -7.44 25.69
C LEU A 129 -14.49 -7.11 26.52
N VAL A 130 -14.92 -5.84 26.57
CA VAL A 130 -16.13 -5.44 27.30
C VAL A 130 -17.38 -6.03 26.67
N ASP A 131 -17.47 -6.05 25.33
CA ASP A 131 -18.65 -6.48 24.59
C ASP A 131 -18.85 -8.00 24.63
N PHE A 132 -17.75 -8.77 24.65
CA PHE A 132 -17.79 -10.23 24.55
C PHE A 132 -17.51 -10.98 25.87
N TRP A 133 -17.18 -10.28 26.96
CA TRP A 133 -16.99 -10.91 28.28
C TRP A 133 -18.20 -10.69 29.19
N LYS A 134 -18.80 -11.78 29.68
CA LYS A 134 -19.84 -11.75 30.71
C LYS A 134 -19.27 -11.11 32.00
N GLY A 135 -19.62 -9.84 32.24
CA GLY A 135 -19.09 -9.03 33.34
C GLY A 135 -18.06 -7.97 32.92
N GLY A 136 -17.75 -7.83 31.63
CA GLY A 136 -16.80 -6.85 31.10
C GLY A 136 -17.12 -5.40 31.47
N THR A 137 -18.41 -5.04 31.48
CA THR A 137 -18.87 -3.70 31.89
C THR A 137 -18.53 -3.37 33.35
N GLN A 138 -18.53 -4.35 34.25
CA GLN A 138 -18.17 -4.13 35.66
C GLN A 138 -16.67 -3.84 35.82
N HIS A 139 -15.84 -4.40 34.92
CA HIS A 139 -14.38 -4.26 34.94
C HIS A 139 -13.86 -3.14 34.03
N HIS A 140 -14.74 -2.33 33.44
CA HIS A 140 -14.38 -1.35 32.40
C HIS A 140 -13.34 -0.30 32.84
N LYS A 141 -13.31 0.05 34.15
CA LYS A 141 -12.31 0.95 34.75
C LYS A 141 -10.95 0.28 34.88
N THR A 142 -10.91 -0.96 35.37
CA THR A 142 -9.67 -1.74 35.47
C THR A 142 -9.08 -1.97 34.08
N LEU A 143 -9.91 -2.34 33.09
CA LEU A 143 -9.48 -2.49 31.70
C LEU A 143 -8.94 -1.18 31.10
N LEU A 144 -9.54 -0.03 31.45
CA LEU A 144 -9.02 1.28 31.03
C LEU A 144 -7.63 1.54 31.63
N TRP A 145 -7.43 1.29 32.92
CA TRP A 145 -6.12 1.46 33.56
C TRP A 145 -5.06 0.52 33.00
N ILE A 146 -5.41 -0.72 32.67
CA ILE A 146 -4.53 -1.66 31.99
C ILE A 146 -4.12 -1.10 30.61
N VAL A 147 -5.09 -0.63 29.82
CA VAL A 147 -4.81 0.00 28.51
C VAL A 147 -3.88 1.20 28.66
N LEU A 148 -4.14 2.10 29.62
CA LEU A 148 -3.29 3.27 29.85
C LEU A 148 -1.88 2.88 30.30
N GLY A 149 -1.74 1.89 31.17
CA GLY A 149 -0.44 1.39 31.61
C GLY A 149 0.38 0.80 30.47
N LEU A 150 -0.24 -0.09 29.67
CA LEU A 150 0.39 -0.66 28.47
C LEU A 150 0.74 0.42 27.45
N TRP A 151 -0.16 1.37 27.23
CA TRP A 151 0.04 2.48 26.32
C TRP A 151 1.24 3.33 26.72
N VAL A 152 1.38 3.70 28.00
CA VAL A 152 2.53 4.47 28.51
C VAL A 152 3.83 3.68 28.31
N VAL A 153 3.87 2.40 28.70
CA VAL A 153 5.08 1.58 28.59
C VAL A 153 5.55 1.45 27.14
N LEU A 154 4.63 1.11 26.22
CA LEU A 154 4.96 0.94 24.81
C LEU A 154 5.35 2.27 24.14
N THR A 155 4.60 3.35 24.42
CA THR A 155 4.89 4.67 23.87
C THR A 155 6.23 5.20 24.38
N LEU A 156 6.54 5.02 25.67
CA LEU A 156 7.81 5.45 26.25
C LEU A 156 8.99 4.66 25.69
N GLY A 157 8.84 3.33 25.57
CA GLY A 157 9.86 2.48 24.95
C GLY A 157 10.15 2.89 23.50
N PHE A 158 9.09 3.15 22.72
CA PHE A 158 9.23 3.69 21.36
C PHE A 158 9.89 5.07 21.38
N ALA A 159 9.41 6.01 22.20
CA ALA A 159 9.89 7.39 22.23
C ALA A 159 11.39 7.46 22.58
N ILE A 160 11.87 6.70 23.57
CA ILE A 160 13.29 6.64 23.92
C ILE A 160 14.13 6.18 22.72
N ARG A 161 13.71 5.12 22.04
CA ARG A 161 14.40 4.62 20.85
C ARG A 161 14.32 5.60 19.67
N HIS A 162 13.15 6.21 19.46
CA HIS A 162 12.89 7.11 18.35
C HIS A 162 13.69 8.40 18.49
N PHE A 163 13.64 9.05 19.65
CA PHE A 163 14.39 10.29 19.89
C PHE A 163 15.90 10.06 20.00
N SER A 164 16.36 8.92 20.54
CA SER A 164 17.80 8.60 20.50
C SER A 164 18.33 8.48 19.06
N LEU A 165 17.54 7.97 18.13
CA LEU A 165 17.89 7.93 16.71
C LEU A 165 17.76 9.28 16.01
N ALA A 166 16.67 10.00 16.31
CA ALA A 166 16.35 11.26 15.65
C ALA A 166 17.26 12.42 16.10
N LEU A 167 17.76 12.39 17.34
CA LEU A 167 18.56 13.47 17.96
C LEU A 167 19.99 13.07 18.30
N GLY A 168 20.31 11.78 18.37
CA GLY A 168 21.62 11.27 18.80
C GLY A 168 22.56 10.85 17.66
N GLY A 169 22.11 10.91 16.40
CA GLY A 169 22.92 10.61 15.22
C GLY A 169 23.73 11.83 14.76
N HIS A 170 24.87 12.08 15.39
CA HIS A 170 25.98 12.86 14.83
C HIS A 170 27.17 11.93 14.56
#